data_AF-A0A7V9JZI1-F1
#
_entry.id   AF-A0A7V9JZI1-F1
#
_cell.length_a   1.000
_cell.length_b   1.000
_cell.length_c   1.000
_cell.angle_alpha   90.00
_cell.angle_beta   90.00
_cell.angle_gamma   90.00
#
_symmetry.space_group_name_H-M   'P 1'
#
loop_
_entity.id
_entity.type
_entity.pdbx_description
1 polymer ?
#
loop_
_entity_poly.entity_id
_entity_poly.type
_entity_poly.pdbx_seq_one_letter_code
_entity_poly.pdbx_strand_id
1 'polypeptide(L)' 'VLSALRSLPDRQREVLALRYYLDLSEAEIATTLGISTGSVKTHAHRGLATLAERLESLR' A
#
# COMPACT_ATOMS: atom_id res chain seq x y z
N VAL A 1 0.20 -7.06 12.77
CA VAL A 1 -0.11 -6.01 11.76
C VAL A 1 1.12 -5.22 11.34
N LEU A 2 1.80 -4.48 12.24
CA LEU A 2 2.98 -3.66 11.86
C LEU A 2 4.13 -4.47 11.24
N SER A 3 4.39 -5.70 11.70
CA SER A 3 5.36 -6.62 11.09
C SER A 3 4.98 -7.03 9.66
N ALA A 4 3.70 -7.33 9.43
CA ALA A 4 3.17 -7.69 8.12
C ALA A 4 3.27 -6.52 7.13
N LEU A 5 2.95 -5.30 7.57
CA LEU A 5 3.15 -4.09 6.75
C LEU A 5 4.62 -3.89 6.35
N ARG A 6 5.57 -4.10 7.27
CA ARG A 6 7.02 -4.03 6.97
C ARG A 6 7.48 -5.07 5.95
N SER A 7 6.78 -6.19 5.83
CA SER A 7 7.11 -7.26 4.87
C SER A 7 6.63 -7.00 3.44
N LEU A 8 5.82 -5.96 3.21
CA LEU A 8 5.33 -5.62 1.88
C LEU A 8 6.45 -5.02 1.02
N PRO A 9 6.44 -5.26 -0.31
CA PRO A 9 7.25 -4.50 -1.24
C PRO A 9 7.08 -2.99 -1.05
N ASP A 10 8.18 -2.24 -1.20
CA ASP A 10 8.24 -0.82 -0.81
C ASP A 10 7.10 0.01 -1.40
N ARG A 11 6.84 -0.11 -2.71
CA ARG A 11 5.75 0.65 -3.37
C ARG A 11 4.36 0.32 -2.85
N GLN A 12 4.11 -0.92 -2.45
CA GLN A 12 2.83 -1.29 -1.86
C GLN A 12 2.70 -0.68 -0.45
N ARG A 13 3.77 -0.77 0.35
CA ARG A 13 3.82 -0.19 1.71
C ARG A 13 3.64 1.33 1.68
N GLU A 14 4.36 2.02 0.80
CA GLU A 14 4.26 3.47 0.62
C GLU A 14 2.84 3.91 0.26
N VAL A 15 2.22 3.26 -0.73
CA VAL A 15 0.85 3.59 -1.15
C VAL A 15 -0.15 3.38 -0.01
N LEU A 16 -0.03 2.29 0.76
CA LEU A 16 -0.92 2.05 1.91
C LEU A 16 -0.67 3.06 3.04
N ALA A 17 0.59 3.42 3.30
CA ALA A 17 0.94 4.42 4.31
C ALA A 17 0.32 5.78 3.97
N LEU A 18 0.55 6.26 2.74
CA LEU A 18 0.02 7.54 2.30
C LEU A 18 -1.52 7.55 2.28
N ARG A 19 -2.16 6.44 1.90
CA ARG A 19 -3.63 6.36 1.82
C ARG A 19 -4.31 6.26 3.19
N TYR A 20 -3.78 5.47 4.12
CA TYR A 20 -4.48 5.11 5.36
C TYR A 20 -3.92 5.76 6.62
N TYR A 21 -2.68 6.27 6.58
CA TYR A 21 -2.11 7.01 7.71
C TYR A 21 -2.07 8.52 7.47
N LEU A 22 -1.98 8.94 6.20
CA LEU A 22 -1.95 10.37 5.82
C LEU A 22 -3.20 10.82 5.06
N ASP A 23 -4.18 9.93 4.87
CA ASP A 23 -5.47 10.20 4.20
C ASP A 23 -5.35 10.88 2.82
N LEU A 24 -4.26 10.62 2.10
CA LEU A 24 -4.07 11.19 0.76
C LEU A 24 -4.97 10.52 -0.28
N SER A 25 -5.48 11.32 -1.21
CA SER A 25 -6.17 10.84 -2.40
C SER A 25 -5.22 10.13 -3.37
N GLU A 26 -5.76 9.33 -4.30
CA GLU A 26 -4.96 8.62 -5.30
C GLU A 26 -4.13 9.57 -6.19
N ALA A 27 -4.64 10.78 -6.45
CA ALA A 27 -3.95 11.80 -7.24
C ALA A 27 -2.78 12.42 -6.45
N GLU A 28 -2.96 12.69 -5.16
CA GLU A 28 -1.89 13.18 -4.28
C GLU A 28 -0.80 12.12 -4.09
N ILE A 29 -1.18 10.85 -3.94
CA ILE A 29 -0.23 9.73 -3.86
C ILE A 29 0.57 9.59 -5.17
N ALA A 30 -0.12 9.63 -6.32
CA ALA A 30 0.51 9.56 -7.63
C ALA A 30 1.57 10.67 -7.80
N THR A 31 1.21 11.90 -7.41
CA THR A 31 2.11 13.06 -7.43
C THR A 31 3.28 12.86 -6.46
N THR A 32 3.00 12.44 -5.23
CA THR A 32 4.01 12.25 -4.16
C THR A 32 5.05 11.20 -4.55
N LEU A 33 4.63 10.10 -5.19
CA LEU A 33 5.51 8.98 -5.52
C LEU A 33 6.08 9.03 -6.95
N GLY A 34 5.64 9.99 -7.77
CA GLY A 34 6.06 10.12 -9.17
C GLY A 34 5.57 8.96 -10.05
N ILE A 35 4.36 8.46 -9.83
CA ILE A 35 3.77 7.32 -10.57
C ILE A 35 2.37 7.67 -11.09
N SER A 36 1.83 6.86 -12.00
CA SER A 36 0.46 7.05 -12.49
C SER A 36 -0.58 6.71 -11.42
N THR A 37 -1.77 7.31 -11.50
CA THR A 37 -2.91 6.94 -10.64
C THR A 37 -3.33 5.48 -10.83
N GLY A 38 -3.18 4.91 -12.04
CA GLY A 38 -3.36 3.48 -12.29
C GLY A 38 -2.35 2.59 -11.55
N SER A 39 -1.10 3.03 -11.48
CA SER A 39 -0.06 2.37 -10.68
C SER A 39 -0.39 2.43 -9.18
N VAL A 40 -0.90 3.56 -8.68
CA VAL A 40 -1.38 3.69 -7.28
C VAL A 40 -2.45 2.64 -6.99
N LYS A 41 -3.49 2.53 -7.82
CA LYS A 41 -4.55 1.51 -7.66
C LYS A 41 -4.00 0.10 -7.66
N THR A 42 -3.07 -0.20 -8.57
CA THR A 42 -2.44 -1.52 -8.68
C THR A 42 -1.63 -1.87 -7.42
N HIS A 43 -0.83 -0.93 -6.91
CA HIS A 43 -0.06 -1.13 -5.69
C HIS A 43 -0.94 -1.22 -4.45
N ALA A 44 -2.01 -0.42 -4.34
CA ALA A 44 -2.96 -0.50 -3.25
C ALA A 44 -3.67 -1.87 -3.22
N HIS A 45 -4.19 -2.33 -4.36
CA HIS A 45 -4.86 -3.62 -4.46
C HIS A 45 -3.92 -4.77 -4.09
N ARG A 46 -2.72 -4.82 -4.69
CA ARG A 46 -1.72 -5.86 -4.40
C ARG A 46 -1.26 -5.79 -2.94
N GLY A 47 -1.05 -4.59 -2.40
CA GLY A 47 -0.65 -4.39 -1.02
C GLY A 47 -1.67 -4.92 -0.02
N LEU A 48 -2.96 -4.65 -0.23
CA LEU A 48 -4.04 -5.19 0.61
C LEU A 48 -4.13 -6.72 0.51
N ALA A 49 -4.01 -7.27 -0.70
CA ALA A 49 -4.05 -8.73 -0.91
C ALA A 49 -2.89 -9.43 -0.20
N THR A 50 -1.64 -8.94 -0.36
CA THR A 50 -0.48 -9.49 0.33
C THR A 50 -0.58 -9.30 1.85
N LEU A 51 -1.13 -8.17 2.32
CA LEU A 51 -1.33 -7.96 3.75
C LEU A 51 -2.32 -8.96 4.33
N ALA A 52 -3.42 -9.26 3.62
CA ALA A 52 -4.40 -10.26 4.04
C ALA A 52 -3.76 -11.66 4.16
N GLU A 53 -3.05 -12.11 3.13
CA GLU A 53 -2.33 -13.40 3.13
C GLU A 53 -1.33 -13.51 4.30
N ARG A 54 -0.58 -12.43 4.56
CA ARG A 54 0.40 -12.39 5.66
C ARG A 54 -0.27 -12.39 7.03
N LEU A 55 -1.44 -11.79 7.19
CA LEU A 55 -2.18 -11.82 8.45
C LEU A 55 -2.85 -13.19 8.69
N GLU A 56 -3.32 -13.84 7.64
CA GLU A 56 -3.86 -15.21 7.72
C GLU A 56 -2.78 -16.22 8.11
N SER A 57 -1.59 -16.14 7.53
CA SER A 57 -0.46 -17.02 7.87
C SER A 57 0.13 -16.79 9.27
N LEU A 58 -0.20 -15.68 9.93
CA LEU A 58 0.20 -15.38 11.31
C LEU A 58 -0.83 -15.85 12.35
N ARG A 59 -1.98 -16.36 11.90
CA ARG A 59 -3.10 -16.81 12.75
C ARG A 59 -3.02 -18.30 13.01
#